data_AF-A0A4Q7GDD5-F1
#
_entry.id   AF-A0A4Q7GDD5-F1
#
_cell.length_a   1.000
_cell.length_b   1.000
_cell.length_c   1.000
_cell.angle_alpha   90.00
_cell.angle_beta   90.00
_cell.angle_gamma   90.00
#
_symmetry.space_group_name_H-M   'P 1'
#
loop_
_entity.id
_entity.type
_entity.pdbx_description
1 polymer ?
#
loop_
_entity_poly.entity_id
_entity_poly.type
_entity_poly.pdbx_seq_one_letter_code
_entity_poly.pdbx_strand_id
1 'polypeptide(L)' 'MQQTQSANFTTVATGTNVIVQAVLAMALGLFVVGMVGFSHISAVHNAAHDVRHANAFPCH' A
#
# COMPACT_ATOMS: atom_id res chain seq x y z
N MET A 1 34.68 -4.23 -25.28
CA MET A 1 34.17 -5.56 -24.89
C MET A 1 33.59 -5.41 -23.49
N GLN A 2 32.33 -4.97 -23.37
CA GLN A 2 31.64 -4.82 -22.08
C GLN A 2 30.92 -6.13 -21.75
N GLN A 3 31.31 -6.75 -20.64
CA GLN A 3 30.79 -8.01 -20.15
C GLN A 3 29.43 -7.78 -19.48
N THR A 4 28.36 -8.30 -20.09
CA THR A 4 27.03 -8.38 -19.50
C THR A 4 27.02 -9.45 -18.41
N GLN A 5 26.99 -9.03 -17.14
CA GLN A 5 26.88 -9.94 -16.00
C GLN A 5 25.40 -10.24 -15.74
N SER A 6 24.93 -11.41 -16.18
CA SER A 6 23.60 -11.92 -15.86
C SER A 6 23.51 -12.22 -14.37
N ALA A 7 22.76 -11.40 -13.63
CA ALA A 7 22.39 -11.68 -12.25
C ALA A 7 21.40 -12.85 -12.23
N ASN A 8 21.82 -13.97 -11.65
CA ASN A 8 20.96 -15.12 -11.41
C ASN A 8 20.11 -14.84 -10.16
N PHE A 9 18.88 -14.37 -10.35
CA PHE A 9 17.91 -14.22 -9.27
C PHE A 9 17.34 -15.60 -8.91
N THR A 10 17.58 -16.06 -7.68
CA THR A 10 16.87 -17.22 -7.14
C THR A 10 15.42 -16.81 -6.86
N THR A 11 14.51 -17.28 -7.69
CA THR A 11 13.07 -17.17 -7.44
C THR A 11 12.72 -18.05 -6.24
N VAL A 12 12.57 -17.42 -5.07
CA VAL A 12 11.94 -18.08 -3.91
C VAL A 12 10.48 -18.29 -4.28
N ALA A 13 10.10 -19.54 -4.54
CA ALA A 13 8.70 -19.90 -4.74
C ALA A 13 7.97 -19.79 -3.39
N THR A 14 7.45 -18.61 -3.09
CA THR A 14 6.56 -18.44 -1.93
C THR A 14 5.25 -19.14 -2.26
N GLY A 15 5.02 -20.29 -1.63
CA GLY A 15 3.76 -21.05 -1.69
C GLY A 15 2.62 -20.31 -0.97
N THR A 16 2.37 -19.07 -1.35
CA THR A 16 1.35 -18.21 -0.75
C THR A 16 0.09 -18.24 -1.59
N ASN A 17 -1.04 -18.49 -0.93
CA ASN A 17 -2.36 -18.42 -1.55
C ASN A 17 -2.69 -16.95 -1.87
N VAL A 18 -2.63 -16.61 -3.15
CA VAL A 18 -2.90 -15.24 -3.67
C VAL A 18 -4.28 -14.72 -3.30
N ILE A 19 -5.28 -15.61 -3.14
CA ILE A 19 -6.63 -15.22 -2.74
C ILE A 19 -6.62 -14.75 -1.28
N VAL A 20 -5.94 -15.47 -0.39
CA VAL A 20 -5.84 -15.08 1.03
C VAL A 20 -5.13 -13.74 1.16
N GLN A 21 -4.06 -13.53 0.39
CA GLN A 21 -3.34 -12.25 0.36
C GLN A 21 -4.21 -11.11 -0.14
N ALA A 22 -4.95 -11.32 -1.24
CA ALA A 22 -5.84 -10.32 -1.81
C ALA A 22 -6.98 -9.96 -0.85
N VAL A 23 -7.58 -10.95 -0.18
CA VAL A 23 -8.63 -10.74 0.81
C VAL A 23 -8.11 -9.95 2.01
N LEU A 24 -6.93 -10.31 2.53
CA LEU A 24 -6.32 -9.55 3.63
C LEU A 24 -5.97 -8.12 3.23
N ALA A 25 -5.45 -7.91 2.02
CA ALA A 25 -5.16 -6.58 1.50
C ALA A 25 -6.45 -5.73 1.37
N MET A 26 -7.53 -6.32 0.85
CA MET A 26 -8.84 -5.64 0.79
C MET A 26 -9.40 -5.35 2.17
N ALA A 27 -9.35 -6.30 3.10
CA ALA A 27 -9.81 -6.13 4.47
C ALA A 27 -9.03 -5.00 5.18
N LEU A 28 -7.72 -4.95 5.00
CA LEU A 28 -6.87 -3.88 5.52
C LEU A 28 -7.24 -2.52 4.91
N GLY A 29 -7.41 -2.46 3.59
CA GLY A 29 -7.82 -1.22 2.91
C GLY A 29 -9.17 -0.69 3.41
N LEU A 30 -10.17 -1.58 3.53
CA LEU A 30 -11.49 -1.23 4.08
C LEU A 30 -11.39 -0.79 5.53
N PHE A 31 -10.56 -1.44 6.34
CA PHE A 31 -10.31 -1.07 7.72
C PHE A 31 -9.72 0.33 7.84
N VAL A 32 -8.70 0.66 7.05
CA VAL A 32 -8.07 2.00 7.08
C VAL A 32 -9.07 3.07 6.65
N VAL A 33 -9.79 2.86 5.55
CA VAL A 33 -10.80 3.82 5.07
C VAL A 33 -11.91 4.02 6.10
N GLY A 34 -12.42 2.93 6.69
CA GLY A 34 -13.46 2.98 7.71
C GLY A 34 -12.99 3.67 8.99
N MET A 35 -11.83 3.29 9.53
CA MET A 35 -11.29 3.84 10.77
C MET A 35 -10.96 5.32 10.63
N VAL A 36 -10.25 5.72 9.56
CA VAL A 36 -9.79 7.10 9.43
C VAL A 36 -10.94 8.02 8.99
N GLY A 37 -11.78 7.57 8.05
CA GLY A 37 -12.89 8.35 7.51
C GLY A 37 -14.04 8.60 8.50
N PHE A 38 -14.36 7.63 9.38
CA PHE A 38 -15.46 7.74 10.34
C PHE A 38 -15.00 7.90 11.80
N SER A 39 -13.71 8.22 12.01
CA SER A 39 -13.20 8.45 13.37
C SER A 39 -13.88 9.65 14.03
N HIS A 40 -14.27 9.49 15.28
CA HIS A 40 -14.70 10.60 16.13
C HIS A 40 -13.51 11.41 16.68
N ILE A 41 -12.28 10.89 16.52
CA ILE A 41 -11.06 11.57 16.92
C ILE A 41 -10.67 12.51 15.78
N SER A 42 -10.81 13.82 16.02
CA SER A 42 -10.52 14.88 15.06
C SER A 42 -9.12 14.76 14.43
N ALA A 43 -8.11 14.39 15.21
CA ALA A 43 -6.75 14.18 14.69
C ALA A 43 -6.68 13.07 13.62
N VAL A 44 -7.40 11.97 13.80
CA VAL A 44 -7.41 10.83 12.86
C VAL A 44 -8.22 11.20 11.62
N HIS A 45 -9.38 11.83 11.77
CA HIS A 45 -10.17 12.28 10.62
C HIS A 45 -9.43 13.35 9.79
N ASN A 46 -8.74 14.28 10.46
CA ASN A 46 -7.95 15.31 9.79
C ASN A 46 -6.77 14.71 9.02
N ALA A 47 -6.15 13.63 9.51
CA ALA A 47 -5.09 12.95 8.77
C ALA A 47 -5.55 12.43 7.40
N ALA A 48 -6.81 11.97 7.26
CA ALA A 48 -7.36 11.61 5.94
C ALA A 48 -7.48 12.83 5.01
N HIS A 49 -7.94 13.97 5.53
CA HIS A 49 -8.03 15.21 4.75
C HIS A 49 -6.65 15.72 4.36
N ASP A 50 -5.68 15.71 5.28
CA ASP A 50 -4.31 16.14 5.04
C ASP A 50 -3.62 15.30 3.96
N VAL A 51 -3.82 13.97 3.95
CA VAL A 51 -3.30 13.09 2.90
C VAL A 51 -3.95 13.39 1.55
N ARG A 52 -5.26 13.68 1.51
CA ARG A 52 -5.91 14.09 0.26
C ARG A 52 -5.33 15.41 -0.27
N HIS A 53 -5.05 16.35 0.62
CA HIS A 53 -4.40 17.61 0.24
C HIS A 53 -2.95 17.36 -0.24
N ALA A 54 -2.17 16.53 0.46
CA ALA A 54 -0.79 16.16 0.10
C ALA A 54 -0.70 15.37 -1.22
N ASN A 55 -1.66 14.47 -1.48
CA ASN A 55 -1.70 13.69 -2.73
C ASN A 55 -2.22 14.50 -3.93
N ALA A 56 -2.86 15.64 -3.69
CA ALA A 56 -3.27 16.58 -4.72
C ALA A 56 -2.21 17.66 -4.99
N PHE A 57 -1.10 17.69 -4.23
CA PHE A 57 0.05 18.53 -4.60
C PHE A 57 0.69 17.99 -5.89
N PRO A 58 1.02 18.87 -6.85
CA PRO A 58 1.60 18.44 -8.11
C PRO A 58 2.94 17.76 -7.84
N CYS A 59 3.06 16.50 -8.29
CA CYS A 59 4.35 15.87 -8.54
C CYS A 59 4.93 16.42 -9.85
N HIS A 60 5.26 17.72 -9.83
CA HIS A 60 6.22 18.35 -10.72
C HIS A 60 7.05 19.35 -9.92
#